data_AF-A0A529MB09-F1
#
_entry.id   AF-A0A529MB09-F1
#
_cell.length_a   1.000
_cell.length_b   1.000
_cell.length_c   1.000
_cell.angle_alpha   90.00
_cell.angle_beta   90.00
_cell.angle_gamma   90.00
#
_symmetry.space_group_name_H-M   'P 1'
#
loop_
_entity.id
_entity.type
_entity.pdbx_description
1 polymer ?
#
loop_
_entity_poly.entity_id
_entity_poly.type
_entity_poly.pdbx_seq_one_letter_code
_entity_poly.pdbx_strand_id
1 'polypeptide(L)'
;MDARVFRGPHLYSMTPMVRIQIDLGALEAFPTDKLPGFTDDIVRLLPGLAGHGCSYGVAGGFVRRMQEGTWLGHVVEHVALELQSMLGHPVTRGKTRSVKGSPGTYNVMFSYNDEVVGLLAGRVALELVDSLLPGNLHGLEGLDEIAEMEGPFDFAVRLQQLKAGAAERALGPTTASLVREAERRGIPAARLDDSSLV
;
A
#
# COMPACT_ATOMS: atom_id res chain seq x y z
N MET A 1 11.29 3.69 -10.28
CA MET A 1 10.08 4.25 -9.63
C MET A 1 10.46 5.50 -8.84
N ASP A 2 9.50 6.27 -8.32
CA ASP A 2 9.77 7.41 -7.44
C ASP A 2 8.72 7.46 -6.31
N ALA A 3 9.14 7.69 -5.07
CA ALA A 3 8.26 7.76 -3.91
C ALA A 3 8.24 9.17 -3.30
N ARG A 4 7.05 9.62 -2.90
CA ARG A 4 6.87 10.89 -2.20
C ARG A 4 5.85 10.74 -1.08
N VAL A 5 6.17 11.31 0.07
CA VAL A 5 5.25 11.36 1.21
C VAL A 5 4.57 12.73 1.31
N PHE A 6 3.25 12.72 1.39
CA PHE A 6 2.44 13.90 1.73
C PHE A 6 2.02 13.83 3.20
N ARG A 7 2.62 14.67 4.05
CA ARG A 7 2.39 14.68 5.51
C ARG A 7 1.15 15.44 5.96
N GLY A 8 0.42 16.06 5.03
CA GLY A 8 -0.77 16.87 5.31
C GLY A 8 -1.59 17.06 4.04
N PRO A 9 -2.61 17.95 4.06
CA PRO A 9 -3.49 18.18 2.92
C PRO A 9 -2.73 18.48 1.62
N HIS A 10 -3.16 17.86 0.53
CA HIS A 10 -2.57 18.02 -0.80
C HIS A 10 -3.65 17.94 -1.89
N LEU A 11 -3.26 18.11 -3.15
CA LEU A 11 -4.18 18.19 -4.30
C LEU A 11 -5.19 17.05 -4.40
N TYR A 12 -4.90 15.86 -3.84
CA TYR A 12 -5.69 14.66 -4.05
C TYR A 12 -6.50 14.21 -2.83
N SER A 13 -6.14 14.68 -1.63
CA SER A 13 -6.72 14.25 -0.35
C SER A 13 -6.40 15.26 0.76
N MET A 14 -7.27 15.31 1.78
CA MET A 14 -7.00 16.00 3.05
C MET A 14 -6.23 15.11 4.03
N THR A 15 -6.19 13.80 3.78
CA THR A 15 -5.48 12.79 4.59
C THR A 15 -4.03 12.67 4.11
N PRO A 16 -3.04 12.49 5.01
CA PRO A 16 -1.68 12.12 4.62
C PRO A 16 -1.63 10.87 3.75
N MET A 17 -0.76 10.85 2.76
CA MET A 17 -0.63 9.73 1.80
C MET A 17 0.82 9.51 1.36
N VAL A 18 1.19 8.26 1.13
CA VAL A 18 2.34 7.91 0.31
C VAL A 18 1.89 7.95 -1.15
N ARG A 19 2.74 8.47 -2.04
CA ARG A 19 2.59 8.36 -3.49
C ARG A 19 3.80 7.64 -4.05
N ILE A 20 3.56 6.53 -4.72
CA ILE A 20 4.56 5.83 -5.53
C ILE A 20 4.18 6.05 -6.99
N GLN A 21 5.09 6.64 -7.75
CA GLN A 21 4.97 6.72 -9.19
C GLN A 21 5.57 5.47 -9.82
N ILE A 22 4.72 4.69 -10.48
CA ILE A 22 5.12 3.47 -11.18
C ILE A 22 4.98 3.67 -12.68
N ASP A 23 5.93 3.13 -13.43
CA ASP A 23 5.81 2.93 -14.87
C ASP A 23 5.54 1.44 -15.10
N LEU A 24 4.38 1.11 -15.66
CA LEU A 24 4.00 -0.28 -15.92
C LEU A 24 4.73 -0.86 -17.14
N GLY A 25 5.28 -0.02 -18.03
CA GLY A 25 5.90 -0.50 -19.27
C GLY A 25 4.99 -1.46 -20.02
N ALA A 26 5.47 -2.68 -20.27
CA ALA A 26 4.70 -3.72 -20.95
C ALA A 26 3.44 -4.16 -20.18
N LEU A 27 3.43 -4.05 -18.83
CA LEU A 27 2.30 -4.42 -17.98
C LEU A 27 1.07 -3.55 -18.21
N GLU A 28 1.21 -2.39 -18.86
CA GLU A 28 0.07 -1.56 -19.27
C GLU A 28 -0.91 -2.33 -20.17
N ALA A 29 -0.40 -3.31 -20.95
CA ALA A 29 -1.22 -4.16 -21.82
C ALA A 29 -1.88 -5.35 -21.09
N PHE A 30 -1.51 -5.58 -19.81
CA PHE A 30 -1.92 -6.71 -18.97
C PHE A 30 -2.70 -6.25 -17.72
N PRO A 31 -3.93 -5.72 -17.87
CA PRO A 31 -4.83 -5.62 -16.75
C PRO A 31 -5.11 -7.00 -16.14
N THR A 32 -5.60 -7.02 -14.90
CA THR A 32 -5.75 -8.23 -14.08
C THR A 32 -6.60 -9.34 -14.70
N ASP A 33 -7.56 -9.01 -15.58
CA ASP A 33 -8.38 -9.97 -16.34
C ASP A 33 -7.59 -10.72 -17.42
N LYS A 34 -6.42 -10.21 -17.82
CA LYS A 34 -5.47 -10.87 -18.73
C LYS A 34 -4.34 -11.61 -18.00
N LEU A 35 -4.42 -11.72 -16.68
CA LEU A 35 -3.45 -12.44 -15.85
C LEU A 35 -4.17 -13.63 -15.19
N PRO A 36 -4.20 -14.81 -15.85
CA PRO A 36 -4.90 -15.98 -15.33
C PRO A 36 -4.43 -16.36 -13.92
N GLY A 37 -5.36 -16.62 -13.00
CA GLY A 37 -5.06 -17.03 -11.61
C GLY A 37 -4.64 -15.89 -10.68
N PHE A 38 -4.22 -14.74 -11.19
CA PHE A 38 -3.66 -13.63 -10.40
C PHE A 38 -4.58 -13.18 -9.25
N THR A 39 -5.88 -13.00 -9.54
CA THR A 39 -6.86 -12.55 -8.54
C THR A 39 -7.04 -13.57 -7.42
N ASP A 40 -7.10 -14.86 -7.76
CA ASP A 40 -7.32 -15.92 -6.77
C ASP A 40 -6.07 -16.10 -5.90
N ASP A 41 -4.88 -16.04 -6.50
CA ASP A 41 -3.61 -16.17 -5.79
C ASP A 41 -3.36 -15.00 -4.82
N ILE A 42 -3.63 -13.76 -5.23
CA ILE A 42 -3.42 -12.61 -4.34
C ILE A 42 -4.43 -12.61 -3.19
N VAL A 43 -5.69 -12.99 -3.42
CA VAL A 43 -6.70 -13.10 -2.36
C VAL A 43 -6.40 -14.26 -1.41
N ARG A 44 -5.81 -15.35 -1.91
CA ARG A 44 -5.35 -16.46 -1.05
C ARG A 44 -4.23 -16.02 -0.10
N LEU A 45 -3.32 -15.18 -0.56
CA LEU A 45 -2.23 -14.64 0.27
C LEU A 45 -2.70 -13.52 1.20
N LEU A 46 -3.71 -12.74 0.77
CA LEU A 46 -4.28 -11.62 1.51
C LEU A 46 -5.81 -11.71 1.58
N PRO A 47 -6.39 -12.57 2.45
CA PRO A 47 -7.83 -12.79 2.50
C PRO A 47 -8.65 -11.54 2.86
N GLY A 48 -8.07 -10.57 3.58
CA GLY A 48 -8.74 -9.32 3.92
C GLY A 48 -9.09 -8.44 2.72
N LEU A 49 -8.44 -8.65 1.55
CA LEU A 49 -8.83 -8.01 0.29
C LEU A 49 -10.29 -8.30 -0.10
N ALA A 50 -10.86 -9.43 0.33
CA ALA A 50 -12.27 -9.73 0.13
C ALA A 50 -13.20 -8.73 0.85
N GLY A 51 -12.73 -8.01 1.86
CA GLY A 51 -13.45 -6.93 2.51
C GLY A 51 -13.38 -5.57 1.79
N HIS A 52 -12.47 -5.40 0.83
CA HIS A 52 -12.24 -4.10 0.20
C HIS A 52 -13.37 -3.75 -0.78
N GLY A 53 -13.94 -2.55 -0.63
CA GLY A 53 -15.06 -2.10 -1.45
C GLY A 53 -14.70 -1.46 -2.78
N CYS A 54 -13.53 -0.83 -2.88
CA CYS A 54 -13.11 -0.06 -4.07
C CYS A 54 -14.23 0.93 -4.51
N SER A 55 -14.47 1.08 -5.83
CA SER A 55 -15.51 1.92 -6.40
C SER A 55 -16.93 1.41 -6.16
N TYR A 56 -17.09 0.11 -5.86
CA TYR A 56 -18.39 -0.50 -5.61
C TYR A 56 -18.91 -0.23 -4.19
N GLY A 57 -18.03 0.13 -3.24
CA GLY A 57 -18.40 0.51 -1.88
C GLY A 57 -18.98 -0.62 -1.02
N VAL A 58 -18.92 -1.87 -1.48
CA VAL A 58 -19.43 -3.06 -0.78
C VAL A 58 -18.35 -4.13 -0.69
N ALA A 59 -18.39 -4.97 0.35
CA ALA A 59 -17.46 -6.09 0.50
C ALA A 59 -17.40 -6.95 -0.79
N GLY A 60 -16.20 -7.39 -1.16
CA GLY A 60 -15.91 -8.09 -2.41
C GLY A 60 -15.81 -7.18 -3.64
N GLY A 61 -16.10 -5.88 -3.52
CA GLY A 61 -16.09 -4.94 -4.62
C GLY A 61 -14.72 -4.85 -5.32
N PHE A 62 -13.63 -4.85 -4.56
CA PHE A 62 -12.28 -4.85 -5.15
C PHE A 62 -11.96 -6.17 -5.87
N VAL A 63 -12.30 -7.32 -5.28
CA VAL A 63 -12.10 -8.63 -5.92
C VAL A 63 -12.86 -8.71 -7.24
N ARG A 64 -14.13 -8.30 -7.25
CA ARG A 64 -14.92 -8.16 -8.47
C ARG A 64 -14.22 -7.25 -9.49
N ARG A 65 -13.67 -6.12 -9.05
CA ARG A 65 -12.97 -5.18 -9.94
C ARG A 65 -11.70 -5.80 -10.55
N MET A 66 -10.97 -6.64 -9.82
CA MET A 66 -9.82 -7.37 -10.38
C MET A 66 -10.26 -8.42 -11.41
N GLN A 67 -11.37 -9.13 -11.17
CA GLN A 67 -11.94 -10.09 -12.12
C GLN A 67 -12.43 -9.41 -13.42
N GLU A 68 -12.99 -8.20 -13.32
CA GLU A 68 -13.41 -7.39 -14.48
C GLU A 68 -12.25 -6.75 -15.24
N GLY A 69 -11.06 -6.68 -14.63
CA GLY A 69 -9.88 -6.03 -15.19
C GLY A 69 -9.60 -4.66 -14.56
N THR A 70 -8.42 -4.56 -13.93
CA THR A 70 -7.84 -3.31 -13.46
C THR A 70 -6.31 -3.32 -13.57
N TRP A 71 -5.67 -2.16 -13.50
CA TRP A 71 -4.22 -2.04 -13.63
C TRP A 71 -3.51 -2.36 -12.33
N LEU A 72 -2.30 -2.88 -12.43
CA LEU A 72 -1.52 -3.33 -11.27
C LEU A 72 -1.22 -2.22 -10.26
N GLY A 73 -1.13 -0.95 -10.69
CA GLY A 73 -1.01 0.17 -9.74
C GLY A 73 -2.17 0.26 -8.76
N HIS A 74 -3.39 -0.02 -9.23
CA HIS A 74 -4.56 -0.05 -8.37
C HIS A 74 -4.59 -1.30 -7.47
N VAL A 75 -3.97 -2.40 -7.91
CA VAL A 75 -3.76 -3.57 -7.05
C VAL A 75 -2.78 -3.26 -5.93
N VAL A 76 -1.63 -2.66 -6.25
CA VAL A 76 -0.62 -2.23 -5.29
C VAL A 76 -1.22 -1.30 -4.23
N GLU A 77 -2.09 -0.36 -4.63
CA GLU A 77 -2.82 0.50 -3.68
C GLU A 77 -3.58 -0.31 -2.62
N HIS A 78 -4.41 -1.26 -3.05
CA HIS A 78 -5.24 -2.05 -2.15
C HIS A 78 -4.42 -3.01 -1.29
N VAL A 79 -3.37 -3.60 -1.86
CA VAL A 79 -2.43 -4.46 -1.13
C VAL A 79 -1.70 -3.68 -0.05
N ALA A 80 -1.23 -2.46 -0.34
CA ALA A 80 -0.57 -1.62 0.66
C ALA A 80 -1.50 -1.21 1.81
N LEU A 81 -2.79 -0.98 1.53
CA LEU A 81 -3.79 -0.71 2.56
C LEU A 81 -4.09 -1.95 3.43
N GLU A 82 -4.19 -3.13 2.81
CA GLU A 82 -4.42 -4.40 3.52
C GLU A 82 -3.22 -4.76 4.40
N LEU A 83 -1.99 -4.64 3.89
CA LEU A 83 -0.77 -4.92 4.64
C LEU A 83 -0.67 -4.05 5.90
N GLN A 84 -1.03 -2.76 5.83
CA GLN A 84 -1.09 -1.90 7.01
C GLN A 84 -2.20 -2.33 7.99
N SER A 85 -3.36 -2.73 7.46
CA SER A 85 -4.49 -3.19 8.27
C SER A 85 -4.16 -4.48 9.04
N MET A 86 -3.42 -5.41 8.44
CA MET A 86 -2.92 -6.63 9.09
C MET A 86 -2.00 -6.35 10.29
N LEU A 87 -1.34 -5.19 10.33
CA LEU A 87 -0.49 -4.74 11.43
C LEU A 87 -1.26 -3.98 12.51
N GLY A 88 -2.57 -3.84 12.39
CA GLY A 88 -3.38 -3.04 13.32
C GLY A 88 -3.33 -1.54 13.06
N HIS A 89 -2.88 -1.13 11.87
CA HIS A 89 -2.92 0.26 11.40
C HIS A 89 -3.97 0.41 10.28
N PRO A 90 -5.27 0.28 10.59
CA PRO A 90 -6.31 0.29 9.56
C PRO A 90 -6.35 1.65 8.86
N VAL A 91 -6.19 1.61 7.55
CA VAL A 91 -6.28 2.75 6.64
C VAL A 91 -7.06 2.33 5.42
N THR A 92 -7.93 3.21 4.91
CA THR A 92 -8.90 2.84 3.86
C THR A 92 -8.83 3.74 2.63
N ARG A 93 -8.11 4.87 2.72
CA ARG A 93 -8.09 5.88 1.67
C ARG A 93 -6.99 5.58 0.68
N GLY A 94 -7.37 5.08 -0.49
CA GLY A 94 -6.48 4.92 -1.64
C GLY A 94 -6.92 5.76 -2.84
N LYS A 95 -5.98 6.00 -3.78
CA LYS A 95 -6.24 6.61 -5.08
C LYS A 95 -5.12 6.33 -6.09
N THR A 96 -5.46 5.70 -7.21
CA THR A 96 -4.54 5.50 -8.33
C THR A 96 -4.94 6.36 -9.52
N ARG A 97 -4.00 7.12 -10.11
CA ARG A 97 -4.26 8.05 -11.22
C ARG A 97 -3.13 8.04 -12.25
N SER A 98 -3.47 7.97 -13.54
CA SER A 98 -2.52 8.10 -14.63
C SER A 98 -1.80 9.46 -14.59
N VAL A 99 -0.53 9.48 -14.98
CA VAL A 99 0.26 10.71 -15.11
C VAL A 99 -0.02 11.35 -16.47
N LYS A 100 -0.44 12.62 -16.46
CA LYS A 100 -0.76 13.33 -17.70
C LYS A 100 0.50 13.46 -18.57
N GLY A 101 0.41 13.01 -19.82
CA GLY A 101 1.51 13.06 -20.78
C GLY A 101 2.48 11.88 -20.71
N SER A 102 2.24 10.90 -19.83
CA SER A 102 3.08 9.70 -19.67
C SER A 102 2.21 8.44 -19.62
N PRO A 103 1.80 7.90 -20.78
CA PRO A 103 1.02 6.65 -20.86
C PRO A 103 1.73 5.50 -20.14
N GLY A 104 0.97 4.63 -19.45
CA GLY A 104 1.54 3.53 -18.65
C GLY A 104 2.10 3.95 -17.29
N THR A 105 2.23 5.25 -17.02
CA THR A 105 2.70 5.77 -15.73
C THR A 105 1.55 6.17 -14.81
N TYR A 106 1.60 5.73 -13.55
CA TYR A 106 0.56 5.97 -12.56
C TYR A 106 1.13 6.50 -11.25
N ASN A 107 0.43 7.46 -10.66
CA ASN A 107 0.54 7.79 -9.24
C ASN A 107 -0.35 6.83 -8.45
N VAL A 108 0.27 5.87 -7.76
CA VAL A 108 -0.37 4.99 -6.79
C VAL A 108 -0.30 5.65 -5.43
N MET A 109 -1.45 5.92 -4.82
CA MET A 109 -1.50 6.65 -3.56
C MET A 109 -2.33 5.92 -2.53
N PHE A 110 -1.84 5.86 -1.30
CA PHE A 110 -2.57 5.29 -0.16
C PHE A 110 -2.24 6.05 1.11
N SER A 111 -3.24 6.18 1.99
CA SER A 111 -3.05 6.77 3.32
C SER A 111 -2.19 5.90 4.22
N TYR A 112 -1.59 6.54 5.22
CA TYR A 112 -0.80 5.88 6.25
C TYR A 112 -1.05 6.55 7.60
N ASN A 113 -0.82 5.81 8.69
CA ASN A 113 -0.77 6.36 10.05
C ASN A 113 0.68 6.61 10.50
N ASP A 114 1.60 5.74 10.08
CA ASP A 114 3.04 5.89 10.27
C ASP A 114 3.74 5.89 8.90
N GLU A 115 4.55 6.91 8.65
CA GLU A 115 5.14 7.17 7.33
C GLU A 115 5.99 6.00 6.84
N VAL A 116 6.86 5.48 7.71
CA VAL A 116 7.78 4.42 7.33
C VAL A 116 7.03 3.09 7.24
N VAL A 117 5.98 2.85 8.04
CA VAL A 117 5.11 1.68 7.85
C VAL A 117 4.41 1.75 6.50
N GLY A 118 3.95 2.93 6.09
CA GLY A 118 3.36 3.16 4.77
C GLY A 118 4.34 2.86 3.63
N LEU A 119 5.58 3.34 3.71
CA LEU A 119 6.62 3.08 2.71
C LEU A 119 6.99 1.58 2.62
N LEU A 120 7.20 0.93 3.77
CA LEU A 120 7.46 -0.51 3.82
C LEU A 120 6.28 -1.31 3.25
N ALA A 121 5.03 -0.96 3.59
CA ALA A 121 3.86 -1.63 3.05
C ALA A 121 3.75 -1.45 1.53
N GLY A 122 4.06 -0.26 1.01
CA GLY A 122 4.12 0.00 -0.43
C GLY A 122 5.19 -0.83 -1.14
N ARG A 123 6.39 -0.94 -0.55
CA ARG A 123 7.48 -1.79 -1.04
C ARG A 123 7.08 -3.26 -1.10
N VAL A 124 6.55 -3.81 -0.01
CA VAL A 124 6.09 -5.21 0.06
C VAL A 124 4.93 -5.46 -0.90
N ALA A 125 4.02 -4.50 -1.05
CA ALA A 125 2.91 -4.60 -2.00
C ALA A 125 3.38 -4.77 -3.45
N LEU A 126 4.40 -3.99 -3.84
CA LEU A 126 5.00 -4.08 -5.17
C LEU A 126 5.67 -5.43 -5.40
N GLU A 127 6.53 -5.87 -4.48
CA GLU A 127 7.22 -7.16 -4.62
C GLU A 127 6.23 -8.34 -4.63
N LEU A 128 5.18 -8.28 -3.80
CA LEU A 128 4.13 -9.30 -3.82
C LEU A 128 3.41 -9.35 -5.16
N VAL A 129 3.01 -8.19 -5.70
CA VAL A 129 2.33 -8.13 -7.00
C VAL A 129 3.23 -8.67 -8.11
N ASP A 130 4.51 -8.30 -8.14
CA ASP A 130 5.47 -8.80 -9.13
C ASP A 130 5.68 -10.31 -9.03
N SER A 131 5.79 -10.84 -7.82
CA SER A 131 5.99 -12.29 -7.59
C SER A 131 4.86 -13.17 -8.14
N LEU A 132 3.66 -12.60 -8.30
CA LEU A 132 2.47 -13.28 -8.83
C LEU A 132 2.33 -13.15 -10.36
N LEU A 133 3.17 -12.36 -11.01
CA LEU A 133 3.15 -12.22 -12.46
C LEU A 133 3.80 -13.46 -13.12
N PRO A 134 3.48 -13.74 -14.39
CA PRO A 134 4.27 -14.66 -15.21
C PRO A 134 5.74 -14.22 -15.27
N GLY A 135 6.70 -15.16 -15.29
CA GLY A 135 8.12 -14.83 -15.22
C GLY A 135 8.65 -13.90 -16.32
N ASN A 136 8.02 -13.88 -17.51
CA ASN A 136 8.36 -12.95 -18.60
C ASN A 136 7.81 -11.51 -18.40
N LEU A 137 7.03 -11.30 -17.33
CA LEU A 137 6.44 -10.04 -16.92
C LEU A 137 7.00 -9.55 -15.57
N HIS A 138 7.96 -10.28 -15.00
CA HIS A 138 8.73 -9.85 -13.83
C HIS A 138 9.70 -8.74 -14.19
N GLY A 139 10.12 -7.97 -13.19
CA GLY A 139 11.28 -7.07 -13.33
C GLY A 139 11.03 -5.68 -12.78
N LEU A 140 10.52 -5.57 -11.56
CA LEU A 140 10.45 -4.26 -10.90
C LEU A 140 11.84 -3.71 -10.61
N GLU A 141 12.00 -2.42 -10.88
CA GLU A 141 13.22 -1.67 -10.62
C GLU A 141 12.95 -0.43 -9.75
N GLY A 142 13.96 -0.01 -9.00
CA GLY A 142 13.88 1.17 -8.13
C GLY A 142 12.99 0.95 -6.90
N LEU A 143 12.93 -0.28 -6.40
CA LEU A 143 12.23 -0.61 -5.16
C LEU A 143 12.92 0.01 -3.94
N ASP A 144 14.25 0.13 -3.97
CA ASP A 144 15.04 0.70 -2.86
C ASP A 144 14.82 2.21 -2.71
N GLU A 145 14.33 2.89 -3.76
CA GLU A 145 13.87 4.29 -3.70
C GLU A 145 12.61 4.46 -2.84
N ILE A 146 11.92 3.36 -2.50
CA ILE A 146 10.70 3.37 -1.69
C ILE A 146 11.04 3.07 -0.23
N ALA A 147 11.69 1.93 0.00
CA ALA A 147 12.19 1.51 1.30
C ALA A 147 13.25 0.42 1.12
N GLU A 148 14.29 0.45 1.95
CA GLU A 148 15.31 -0.59 2.00
C GLU A 148 14.76 -1.86 2.65
N MET A 149 14.99 -3.02 2.04
CA MET A 149 14.68 -4.33 2.61
C MET A 149 15.75 -5.35 2.24
N GLU A 150 16.15 -6.17 3.19
CA GLU A 150 17.26 -7.10 3.01
C GLU A 150 16.83 -8.43 2.38
N GLY A 151 17.67 -8.97 1.50
CA GLY A 151 17.52 -10.31 0.95
C GLY A 151 16.49 -10.44 -0.18
N PRO A 152 16.41 -11.63 -0.80
CA PRO A 152 15.46 -11.91 -1.86
C PRO A 152 14.01 -11.85 -1.36
N PHE A 153 13.06 -11.64 -2.27
CA PHE A 153 11.65 -11.63 -1.91
C PHE A 153 11.18 -13.03 -1.47
N ASP A 154 10.68 -13.09 -0.25
CA ASP A 154 9.80 -14.14 0.28
C ASP A 154 8.70 -13.42 1.07
N PHE A 155 7.43 -13.74 0.76
CA PHE A 155 6.33 -12.98 1.34
C PHE A 155 6.25 -13.11 2.87
N ALA A 156 6.58 -14.27 3.43
CA ALA A 156 6.57 -14.47 4.88
C ALA A 156 7.70 -13.68 5.56
N VAL A 157 8.90 -13.68 4.96
CA VAL A 157 10.04 -12.88 5.42
C VAL A 157 9.73 -11.38 5.34
N ARG A 158 9.15 -10.91 4.23
CA ARG A 158 8.74 -9.51 4.07
C ARG A 158 7.70 -9.09 5.09
N LEU A 159 6.73 -9.95 5.39
CA LEU A 159 5.76 -9.68 6.44
C LEU A 159 6.40 -9.58 7.82
N GLN A 160 7.44 -10.37 8.11
CA GLN A 160 8.21 -10.27 9.35
C GLN A 160 9.00 -8.96 9.44
N GLN A 161 9.70 -8.57 8.37
CA GLN A 161 10.43 -7.29 8.30
C GLN A 161 9.48 -6.09 8.44
N LEU A 162 8.32 -6.14 7.77
CA LEU A 162 7.28 -5.12 7.92
C LEU A 162 6.75 -5.02 9.36
N LYS A 163 6.50 -6.17 10.02
CA LYS A 163 6.10 -6.22 11.44
C LYS A 163 7.17 -5.65 12.36
N ALA A 164 8.44 -5.98 12.14
CA ALA A 164 9.56 -5.47 12.93
C ALA A 164 9.67 -3.95 12.81
N GLY A 165 9.62 -3.42 11.58
CA GLY A 165 9.64 -1.98 11.35
C GLY A 165 8.44 -1.25 11.99
N ALA A 166 7.26 -1.86 11.98
CA ALA A 166 6.10 -1.30 12.68
C ALA A 166 6.26 -1.33 14.22
N ALA A 167 6.81 -2.43 14.76
CA ALA A 167 7.01 -2.59 16.21
C ALA A 167 8.04 -1.61 16.78
N GLU A 168 9.14 -1.36 16.08
CA GLU A 168 10.15 -0.36 16.45
C GLU A 168 9.56 1.05 16.57
N ARG A 169 8.48 1.30 15.84
CA ARG A 169 7.75 2.57 15.82
C ARG A 169 6.45 2.55 16.62
N ALA A 170 6.14 1.49 17.34
CA ALA A 170 4.93 1.47 18.15
C ALA A 170 5.06 2.42 19.35
N LEU A 171 4.06 3.28 19.55
CA LEU A 171 3.97 4.09 20.76
C LEU A 171 3.77 3.17 21.98
N GLY A 172 4.41 3.52 23.10
CA GLY A 172 4.14 2.88 24.38
C GLY A 172 2.65 2.95 24.76
N PRO A 173 2.12 2.01 25.56
CA PRO A 173 0.68 1.86 25.79
C PRO A 173 0.01 3.11 26.36
N THR A 174 0.73 3.87 27.20
CA THR A 174 0.27 5.13 27.79
C THR A 174 0.12 6.22 26.71
N THR A 175 1.16 6.43 25.91
CA THR A 175 1.16 7.42 24.82
C THR A 175 0.11 7.06 23.77
N ALA A 176 0.04 5.79 23.37
CA ALA A 176 -0.97 5.32 22.42
C ALA A 176 -2.41 5.57 22.92
N SER A 177 -2.65 5.48 24.23
CA SER A 177 -3.97 5.76 24.81
C SER A 177 -4.32 7.25 24.79
N LEU A 178 -3.34 8.14 25.00
CA LEU A 178 -3.53 9.59 24.87
C LEU A 178 -3.83 10.01 23.43
N VAL A 179 -3.08 9.47 22.47
CA VAL A 179 -3.27 9.73 21.04
C VAL A 179 -4.67 9.30 20.59
N ARG A 180 -5.08 8.08 20.91
CA ARG A 180 -6.44 7.59 20.58
C ARG A 180 -7.54 8.47 21.18
N GLU A 181 -7.34 8.97 22.40
CA GLU A 181 -8.31 9.87 23.04
C GLU A 181 -8.37 11.24 22.36
N ALA A 182 -7.23 11.78 21.91
CA ALA A 182 -7.18 13.02 21.13
C ALA A 182 -7.90 12.87 19.78
N GLU A 183 -7.62 11.79 19.04
CA GLU A 183 -8.27 11.47 17.77
C GLU A 183 -9.78 11.31 17.92
N ARG A 184 -10.24 10.64 18.99
CA ARG A 184 -11.68 10.51 19.31
C ARG A 184 -12.37 11.87 19.49
N ARG A 185 -11.63 12.90 19.91
CA ARG A 185 -12.12 14.28 20.08
C ARG A 185 -11.92 15.14 18.83
N GLY A 186 -11.43 14.57 17.72
CA GLY A 186 -11.10 15.31 16.50
C GLY A 186 -9.88 16.22 16.66
N ILE A 187 -9.02 15.95 17.64
CA ILE A 187 -7.77 16.69 17.85
C ILE A 187 -6.66 15.93 17.11
N PRO A 188 -5.98 16.55 16.12
CA PRO A 188 -4.85 15.92 15.45
C PRO A 188 -3.71 15.68 16.43
N ALA A 189 -3.13 14.48 16.39
CA ALA A 189 -1.89 14.13 17.07
C ALA A 189 -0.87 13.71 16.00
N ALA A 190 0.38 14.15 16.14
CA ALA A 190 1.45 13.83 15.19
C ALA A 190 2.71 13.50 15.97
N ARG A 191 3.35 12.39 15.62
CA ARG A 191 4.60 11.98 16.26
C ARG A 191 5.72 12.96 15.90
N LEU A 192 6.48 13.39 16.91
CA LEU A 192 7.55 14.38 16.76
C LEU A 192 8.93 13.76 16.58
N ASP A 193 9.12 12.51 16.99
CA ASP A 193 10.39 11.78 16.88
C ASP A 193 10.18 10.26 16.67
N ASP A 194 11.27 9.52 16.49
CA ASP A 194 11.25 8.06 16.35
C ASP A 194 10.98 7.32 17.68
N SER A 195 10.75 8.05 18.78
CA SER A 195 10.53 7.54 20.14
C SER A 195 9.06 7.73 20.56
N SER A 196 8.75 8.08 21.81
CA SER A 196 7.36 8.20 22.28
C SER A 196 6.82 9.63 22.34
N LEU A 197 7.48 10.60 21.70
CA LEU A 197 7.01 11.99 21.69
C LEU A 197 5.93 12.20 20.60
N VAL A 198 4.80 12.75 21.04
CA VAL A 198 3.60 13.05 20.23
C VAL A 198 3.02 14.38 20.67
#